data_AF-A0A382I9F8-F1
#
_entry.id   AF-A0A382I9F8-F1
#
_cell.length_a   1.000
_cell.length_b   1.000
_cell.length_c   1.000
_cell.angle_alpha   90.00
_cell.angle_beta   90.00
_cell.angle_gamma   90.00
#
_symmetry.space_group_name_H-M   'P 1'
#
loop_
_entity.id
_entity.type
_entity.pdbx_description
1 polymer ?
#
loop_
_entity_poly.entity_id
_entity_poly.type
_entity_poly.pdbx_seq_one_letter_code
_entity_poly.pdbx_strand_id
1 'polypeptide(L)'
;DDPEFEHQVGDQEVTGVCGSGIIEAVAEMTLAGICSVDGVIDGSLTSRSSRIVAEDRTFSYVLYEGSVVLRITQNDVRAIQLAKAALYAGIQLLMDHSAVKKVHRIRLAGAFGSHIDVKYAMVLGLIPDCDLANVTSAGNAAGTGAHIALVDRNARLEIEREVRRIDKIETAVEPRFQQHFVEAMAIPHKTAEYPELSSVVVLPDRSQNLKGNSSSSHRRRRQRS
;
A
#
# COMPACT_ATOMS: atom_id res chain seq x y z
N ASP A 1 -15.05 13.05 11.89
CA ASP A 1 -14.34 12.64 13.10
C ASP A 1 -15.24 11.71 13.90
N ASP A 2 -14.68 10.62 14.40
CA ASP A 2 -15.40 9.65 15.22
C ASP A 2 -15.62 10.26 16.62
N PRO A 3 -16.88 10.40 17.08
CA PRO A 3 -17.17 11.01 18.38
C PRO A 3 -16.61 10.22 19.57
N GLU A 4 -16.26 8.94 19.41
CA GLU A 4 -15.64 8.14 20.46
C GLU A 4 -14.11 8.26 20.50
N PHE A 5 -13.47 8.85 19.49
CA PHE A 5 -12.01 8.90 19.41
C PHE A 5 -11.37 9.58 20.62
N GLU A 6 -11.89 10.74 21.05
CA GLU A 6 -11.39 11.45 22.23
C GLU A 6 -11.54 10.61 23.50
N HIS A 7 -12.64 9.85 23.62
CA HIS A 7 -12.87 8.97 24.76
C HIS A 7 -11.95 7.73 24.74
N GLN A 8 -11.64 7.18 23.56
CA GLN A 8 -10.76 6.03 23.40
C GLN A 8 -9.28 6.37 23.64
N VAL A 9 -8.85 7.58 23.25
CA VAL A 9 -7.51 8.09 23.53
C VAL A 9 -7.35 8.38 25.04
N GLY A 10 -8.42 8.86 25.69
CA GLY A 10 -8.40 9.18 27.11
C GLY A 10 -7.34 10.23 27.44
N ASP A 11 -6.52 9.97 28.46
CA ASP A 11 -5.43 10.86 28.88
C ASP A 11 -4.12 10.68 28.06
N GLN A 12 -4.10 9.80 27.05
CA GLN A 12 -2.88 9.55 26.27
C GLN A 12 -2.66 10.63 25.21
N GLU A 13 -1.41 11.06 25.04
CA GLU A 13 -1.07 12.05 24.02
C GLU A 13 -0.81 11.37 22.66
N VAL A 14 -1.47 11.88 21.61
CA VAL A 14 -1.25 11.44 20.23
C VAL A 14 0.06 12.04 19.72
N THR A 15 1.05 11.20 19.43
CA THR A 15 2.41 11.65 19.03
C THR A 15 2.81 11.27 17.61
N GLY A 16 2.05 10.40 16.94
CA GLY A 16 2.39 9.96 15.59
C GLY A 16 1.38 8.98 14.99
N VAL A 17 1.71 8.48 13.79
CA VAL A 17 0.92 7.49 13.05
C VAL A 17 1.69 6.18 12.99
N CYS A 18 1.07 5.07 13.40
CA CYS A 18 1.67 3.74 13.30
C CYS A 18 1.68 3.22 11.85
N GLY A 19 2.42 2.15 11.59
CA GLY A 19 2.54 1.55 10.24
C GLY A 19 1.21 1.08 9.63
N SER A 20 0.29 0.53 10.44
CA SER A 20 -1.06 0.22 9.96
C SER A 20 -1.89 1.49 9.72
N GLY A 21 -1.79 2.47 10.60
CA GLY A 21 -2.52 3.74 10.48
C GLY A 21 -2.19 4.51 9.19
N ILE A 22 -0.93 4.54 8.75
CA ILE A 22 -0.57 5.21 7.48
C ILE A 22 -1.10 4.45 6.26
N ILE A 23 -1.14 3.12 6.32
CA ILE A 23 -1.69 2.26 5.27
C ILE A 23 -3.20 2.54 5.13
N GLU A 24 -3.93 2.53 6.24
CA GLU A 24 -5.36 2.80 6.26
C GLU A 24 -5.66 4.25 5.83
N ALA A 25 -4.91 5.23 6.32
CA ALA A 25 -5.08 6.63 5.96
C ALA A 25 -4.89 6.86 4.45
N VAL A 26 -3.82 6.33 3.84
CA VAL A 26 -3.60 6.50 2.40
C VAL A 26 -4.65 5.75 1.58
N ALA A 27 -5.04 4.54 2.02
CA ALA A 27 -6.11 3.78 1.37
C ALA A 27 -7.43 4.55 1.36
N GLU A 28 -7.85 5.07 2.51
CA GLU A 28 -9.06 5.86 2.67
C GLU A 28 -8.98 7.19 1.91
N MET A 29 -7.83 7.86 1.93
CA MET A 29 -7.63 9.07 1.11
C MET A 29 -7.84 8.78 -0.38
N THR A 30 -7.41 7.61 -0.88
CA THR A 30 -7.66 7.20 -2.26
C THR A 30 -9.14 6.89 -2.51
N LEU A 31 -9.80 6.13 -1.63
CA LEU A 31 -11.23 5.82 -1.76
C LEU A 31 -12.12 7.07 -1.68
N ALA A 32 -11.75 8.04 -0.85
CA ALA A 32 -12.44 9.31 -0.70
C ALA A 32 -12.17 10.30 -1.87
N GLY A 33 -11.27 9.95 -2.79
CA GLY A 33 -10.86 10.83 -3.89
C GLY A 33 -10.01 12.02 -3.46
N ILE A 34 -9.47 12.01 -2.23
CA ILE A 34 -8.50 13.00 -1.75
C ILE A 34 -7.14 12.76 -2.43
N CYS A 35 -6.82 11.49 -2.66
CA CYS A 35 -5.62 11.07 -3.37
C CYS A 35 -6.02 10.39 -4.68
N SER A 36 -5.42 10.80 -5.80
CA SER A 36 -5.62 10.11 -7.06
C SER A 36 -5.02 8.70 -7.04
N VAL A 37 -5.39 7.86 -8.01
CA VAL A 37 -4.79 6.53 -8.15
C VAL A 37 -3.28 6.59 -8.45
N ASP A 38 -2.77 7.71 -8.98
CA ASP A 38 -1.33 7.95 -9.17
C ASP A 38 -0.62 8.43 -7.89
N GLY A 39 -1.35 8.52 -6.78
CA GLY A 39 -0.83 8.92 -5.47
C GLY A 39 -0.65 10.42 -5.31
N VAL A 40 -1.40 11.26 -6.05
CA VAL A 40 -1.31 12.73 -5.93
C VAL A 40 -2.42 13.24 -5.03
N ILE A 41 -2.09 14.02 -4.00
CA ILE A 41 -3.08 14.68 -3.14
C ILE A 41 -3.71 15.85 -3.91
N ASP A 42 -5.04 15.84 -4.07
CA ASP A 42 -5.76 16.80 -4.89
C ASP A 42 -5.97 18.14 -4.16
N GLY A 43 -5.14 19.11 -4.51
CA GLY A 43 -5.23 20.47 -3.98
C GLY A 43 -6.49 21.25 -4.39
N SER A 44 -7.23 20.82 -5.41
CA SER A 44 -8.49 21.46 -5.80
C SER A 44 -9.55 21.36 -4.69
N LEU A 45 -9.39 20.37 -3.80
CA LEU A 45 -10.26 20.10 -2.66
C LEU A 45 -10.01 21.04 -1.46
N THR A 46 -8.99 21.91 -1.51
CA THR A 46 -8.75 22.95 -0.47
C THR A 46 -9.97 23.84 -0.22
N SER A 47 -10.77 24.10 -1.27
CA SER A 47 -12.02 24.86 -1.18
C SER A 47 -13.15 24.09 -0.46
N ARG A 48 -13.02 22.77 -0.34
CA ARG A 48 -14.04 21.86 0.22
C ARG A 48 -13.65 21.26 1.56
N SER A 49 -12.37 21.28 1.93
CA SER A 49 -11.86 20.73 3.18
C SER A 49 -10.68 21.54 3.69
N SER A 50 -10.80 22.04 4.93
CA SER A 50 -9.69 22.71 5.64
C SER A 50 -8.54 21.77 5.97
N ARG A 51 -8.77 20.45 5.95
CA ARG A 51 -7.73 19.44 6.19
C ARG A 51 -6.74 19.31 5.03
N ILE A 52 -7.02 19.89 3.87
CA ILE A 52 -6.08 19.86 2.74
C ILE A 52 -5.31 21.18 2.74
N VAL A 53 -3.99 21.09 2.96
CA VAL A 53 -3.12 22.25 3.12
C VAL A 53 -2.02 22.24 2.07
N ALA A 54 -1.70 23.42 1.54
CA ALA A 54 -0.61 23.57 0.59
C ALA A 54 0.75 23.41 1.29
N GLU A 55 1.66 22.70 0.63
CA GLU A 55 3.03 22.47 1.07
C GLU A 55 3.97 22.59 -0.14
N ASP A 56 4.56 23.78 -0.29
CA ASP A 56 5.34 24.22 -1.45
C ASP A 56 4.61 24.03 -2.79
N ARG A 57 4.97 22.98 -3.54
CA ARG A 57 4.41 22.62 -4.85
C ARG A 57 3.42 21.47 -4.77
N THR A 58 3.11 21.01 -3.56
CA THR A 58 2.30 19.83 -3.26
C THR A 58 1.25 20.16 -2.21
N PHE A 59 0.49 19.16 -1.80
CA PHE A 59 -0.53 19.28 -0.77
C PHE A 59 -0.36 18.15 0.24
N SER A 60 -0.83 18.40 1.46
CA SER A 60 -0.82 17.45 2.56
C SER A 60 -2.21 17.37 3.19
N TYR A 61 -2.53 16.23 3.77
CA TYR A 61 -3.79 16.01 4.48
C TYR A 61 -3.56 16.04 5.99
N VAL A 62 -4.21 16.95 6.70
CA VAL A 62 -4.18 17.05 8.15
C VAL A 62 -5.07 15.96 8.74
N LEU A 63 -4.43 14.93 9.30
CA LEU A 63 -5.09 13.78 9.90
C LEU A 63 -5.58 14.11 11.31
N TYR A 64 -4.77 14.80 12.09
CA TYR A 64 -5.07 15.13 13.48
C TYR A 64 -4.50 16.50 13.86
N GLU A 65 -5.27 17.28 14.61
CA GLU A 65 -4.87 18.57 15.18
C GLU A 65 -5.09 18.52 16.70
N GLY A 66 -4.01 18.37 17.46
CA GLY A 66 -4.00 18.42 18.93
C GLY A 66 -2.78 19.17 19.44
N SER A 67 -2.09 18.62 20.44
CA SER A 67 -0.80 19.15 20.90
C SER A 67 0.27 19.15 19.80
N VAL A 68 0.16 18.19 18.87
CA VAL A 68 0.90 18.13 17.61
C VAL A 68 -0.07 18.10 16.43
N VAL A 69 0.39 18.57 15.28
CA VAL A 69 -0.36 18.46 14.02
C VAL A 69 0.22 17.29 13.22
N LEU A 70 -0.57 16.23 13.06
CA LEU A 70 -0.19 15.08 12.24
C LEU A 70 -0.75 15.26 10.83
N ARG A 71 0.15 15.16 9.84
CA ARG A 71 -0.16 15.30 8.43
C ARG A 71 0.31 14.08 7.65
N ILE A 72 -0.46 13.68 6.67
CA ILE A 72 -0.03 12.78 5.61
C ILE A 72 0.45 13.64 4.46
N THR A 73 1.75 13.61 4.20
CA THR A 73 2.37 14.42 3.16
C THR A 73 2.38 13.71 1.82
N GLN A 74 2.60 14.48 0.75
CA GLN A 74 2.83 13.90 -0.58
C GLN A 74 4.01 12.93 -0.59
N ASN A 75 5.06 13.17 0.21
CA ASN A 75 6.22 12.28 0.31
C ASN A 75 5.88 10.97 1.02
N ASP A 76 5.02 11.01 2.04
CA ASP A 76 4.54 9.80 2.73
C ASP A 76 3.77 8.90 1.77
N VAL A 77 2.85 9.49 0.98
CA VAL A 77 2.13 8.74 -0.07
C VAL A 77 3.11 8.10 -1.06
N ARG A 78 4.15 8.84 -1.49
CA ARG A 78 5.19 8.29 -2.39
C ARG A 78 5.96 7.15 -1.74
N ALA A 79 6.32 7.26 -0.47
CA ALA A 79 7.00 6.19 0.26
C ALA A 79 6.16 4.91 0.33
N ILE A 80 4.85 5.05 0.62
CA ILE A 80 3.90 3.93 0.59
C ILE A 80 3.80 3.32 -0.80
N GLN A 81 3.69 4.13 -1.87
CA GLN A 81 3.66 3.64 -3.25
C GLN A 81 4.91 2.83 -3.61
N LEU A 82 6.10 3.32 -3.25
CA LEU A 82 7.35 2.61 -3.53
C LEU A 82 7.40 1.27 -2.77
N ALA A 83 7.04 1.27 -1.49
CA ALA A 83 7.04 0.06 -0.67
C ALA A 83 6.05 -0.99 -1.19
N LYS A 84 4.82 -0.56 -1.49
CA LYS A 84 3.78 -1.49 -1.96
C LYS A 84 4.05 -1.98 -3.38
N ALA A 85 4.61 -1.14 -4.26
CA ALA A 85 4.99 -1.54 -5.61
C ALA A 85 6.10 -2.59 -5.60
N ALA A 86 7.09 -2.46 -4.71
CA ALA A 86 8.15 -3.45 -4.55
C ALA A 86 7.59 -4.82 -4.10
N LEU A 87 6.69 -4.82 -3.12
CA LEU A 87 6.07 -6.05 -2.61
C LEU A 87 5.22 -6.73 -3.70
N TYR A 88 4.32 -5.97 -4.35
CA TYR A 88 3.47 -6.50 -5.41
C TYR A 88 4.30 -7.03 -6.59
N ALA A 89 5.33 -6.30 -7.02
CA ALA A 89 6.20 -6.73 -8.11
C ALA A 89 6.92 -8.04 -7.81
N GLY A 90 7.36 -8.22 -6.56
CA GLY A 90 7.93 -9.50 -6.10
C GLY A 90 6.90 -10.64 -6.17
N ILE A 91 5.67 -10.41 -5.70
CA ILE A 91 4.60 -11.41 -5.76
C ILE A 91 4.27 -11.77 -7.22
N GLN A 92 4.10 -10.78 -8.08
CA GLN A 92 3.77 -11.00 -9.49
C GLN A 92 4.88 -11.75 -10.22
N LEU A 93 6.14 -11.48 -9.90
CA LEU A 93 7.28 -12.21 -10.44
C LEU A 93 7.27 -13.69 -10.02
N LEU A 94 6.99 -13.98 -8.75
CA LEU A 94 6.83 -15.36 -8.27
C LEU A 94 5.65 -16.07 -8.94
N MET A 95 4.55 -15.36 -9.15
CA MET A 95 3.39 -15.86 -9.88
C MET A 95 3.73 -16.19 -11.33
N ASP A 96 4.50 -15.34 -12.02
CA ASP A 96 4.96 -15.57 -13.39
C ASP A 96 5.83 -16.83 -13.47
N HIS A 97 6.84 -16.96 -12.59
CA HIS A 97 7.73 -18.13 -12.53
C HIS A 97 6.97 -19.43 -12.22
N SER A 98 5.96 -19.35 -11.36
CA SER A 98 5.13 -20.50 -10.98
C SER A 98 3.96 -20.76 -11.94
N ALA A 99 3.82 -19.95 -13.00
CA ALA A 99 2.67 -19.95 -13.91
C ALA A 99 1.29 -19.85 -13.21
N VAL A 100 1.24 -19.17 -12.06
CA VAL A 100 0.04 -18.97 -11.25
C VAL A 100 -0.67 -17.69 -11.68
N LYS A 101 -1.95 -17.78 -12.04
CA LYS A 101 -2.75 -16.62 -12.47
C LYS A 101 -3.63 -16.03 -11.37
N LYS A 102 -4.01 -16.83 -10.37
CA LYS A 102 -4.90 -16.42 -9.28
C LYS A 102 -4.38 -16.96 -7.94
N VAL A 103 -4.35 -16.08 -6.95
CA VAL A 103 -4.02 -16.44 -5.56
C VAL A 103 -5.31 -16.67 -4.79
N HIS A 104 -5.47 -17.88 -4.23
CA HIS A 104 -6.69 -18.28 -3.53
C HIS A 104 -6.62 -18.04 -2.02
N ARG A 105 -5.40 -17.89 -1.49
CA ARG A 105 -5.16 -17.75 -0.05
C ARG A 105 -3.89 -16.98 0.19
N ILE A 106 -3.95 -16.01 1.09
CA ILE A 106 -2.80 -15.21 1.49
C ILE A 106 -2.60 -15.35 3.00
N ARG A 107 -1.33 -15.47 3.41
CA ARG A 107 -0.91 -15.53 4.81
C ARG A 107 0.15 -14.47 5.04
N LEU A 108 -0.20 -13.44 5.82
CA LEU A 108 0.69 -12.33 6.13
C LEU A 108 1.47 -12.62 7.41
N ALA A 109 2.77 -12.82 7.31
CA ALA A 109 3.66 -13.02 8.45
C ALA A 109 4.42 -11.74 8.80
N GLY A 110 4.91 -11.67 10.04
CA GLY A 110 5.69 -10.54 10.56
C GLY A 110 4.83 -9.41 11.11
N ALA A 111 5.49 -8.35 11.62
CA ALA A 111 4.84 -7.24 12.31
C ALA A 111 3.81 -6.49 11.45
N PHE A 112 4.02 -6.45 10.13
CA PHE A 112 3.03 -5.90 9.19
C PHE A 112 1.76 -6.77 9.16
N GLY A 113 1.89 -8.10 9.16
CA GLY A 113 0.75 -9.01 9.03
C GLY A 113 -0.15 -9.09 10.26
N SER A 114 0.27 -8.65 11.45
CA SER A 114 -0.50 -8.82 12.69
C SER A 114 -1.51 -7.71 12.98
N HIS A 115 -1.37 -6.54 12.37
CA HIS A 115 -2.18 -5.35 12.72
C HIS A 115 -2.72 -4.58 11.52
N ILE A 116 -2.51 -5.05 10.29
CA ILE A 116 -3.05 -4.42 9.09
C ILE A 116 -4.39 -5.04 8.74
N ASP A 117 -5.40 -4.20 8.51
CA ASP A 117 -6.64 -4.63 7.87
C ASP A 117 -6.37 -5.05 6.42
N VAL A 118 -6.73 -6.29 6.12
CA VAL A 118 -6.52 -6.94 4.82
C VAL A 118 -7.25 -6.23 3.68
N LYS A 119 -8.38 -5.57 3.95
CA LYS A 119 -9.11 -4.75 2.99
C LYS A 119 -8.26 -3.57 2.56
N TYR A 120 -7.70 -2.81 3.52
CA TYR A 120 -6.87 -1.64 3.21
C TYR A 120 -5.54 -2.02 2.56
N ALA A 121 -4.96 -3.16 2.94
CA ALA A 121 -3.80 -3.70 2.25
C ALA A 121 -4.08 -3.95 0.76
N MET A 122 -5.24 -4.52 0.45
CA MET A 122 -5.65 -4.82 -0.93
C MET A 122 -6.06 -3.56 -1.70
N VAL A 123 -6.73 -2.59 -1.06
CA VAL A 123 -7.04 -1.27 -1.64
C VAL A 123 -5.76 -0.55 -2.08
N LEU A 124 -4.69 -0.61 -1.28
CA LEU A 124 -3.41 -0.04 -1.68
C LEU A 124 -2.71 -0.83 -2.80
N GLY A 125 -3.08 -2.10 -2.98
CA GLY A 125 -2.37 -3.04 -3.85
C GLY A 125 -1.06 -3.54 -3.25
N LEU A 126 -0.97 -3.66 -1.91
CA LEU A 126 0.13 -4.35 -1.24
C LEU A 126 0.13 -5.85 -1.55
N ILE A 127 -1.07 -6.41 -1.75
CA ILE A 127 -1.31 -7.82 -2.08
C ILE A 127 -2.17 -7.94 -3.34
N PRO A 128 -2.03 -9.02 -4.11
CA PRO A 128 -2.92 -9.27 -5.24
C PRO A 128 -4.35 -9.52 -4.77
N ASP A 129 -5.27 -9.37 -5.71
CA ASP A 129 -6.68 -9.62 -5.49
C ASP A 129 -6.92 -11.06 -5.01
N CYS A 130 -7.68 -11.17 -3.92
CA CYS A 130 -8.00 -12.41 -3.26
C CYS A 130 -9.31 -12.21 -2.49
N ASP A 131 -10.07 -13.28 -2.29
CA ASP A 131 -11.20 -13.23 -1.36
C ASP A 131 -10.68 -12.85 0.03
N LEU A 132 -11.22 -11.75 0.59
CA LEU A 132 -10.81 -11.22 1.89
C LEU A 132 -10.93 -12.26 3.01
N ALA A 133 -11.91 -13.17 2.94
CA ALA A 133 -12.06 -14.25 3.92
C ALA A 133 -10.88 -15.24 3.90
N ASN A 134 -10.12 -15.27 2.81
CA ASN A 134 -8.95 -16.12 2.62
C ASN A 134 -7.61 -15.41 2.88
N VAL A 135 -7.63 -14.12 3.24
CA VAL A 135 -6.44 -13.37 3.67
C VAL A 135 -6.40 -13.34 5.20
N THR A 136 -5.36 -13.92 5.80
CA THR A 136 -5.25 -13.96 7.27
C THR A 136 -3.81 -13.72 7.74
N SER A 137 -3.67 -13.32 9.00
CA SER A 137 -2.37 -13.19 9.65
C SER A 137 -1.81 -14.57 10.02
N ALA A 138 -0.51 -14.76 9.77
CA ALA A 138 0.29 -15.85 10.31
C ALA A 138 1.09 -15.43 11.56
N GLY A 139 0.95 -14.17 12.01
CA GLY A 139 1.68 -13.61 13.14
C GLY A 139 3.20 -13.69 12.96
N ASN A 140 3.93 -13.89 14.07
CA ASN A 140 5.37 -14.08 14.03
C ASN A 140 5.74 -15.52 13.60
N ALA A 141 5.57 -15.82 12.32
CA ALA A 141 5.83 -17.14 11.75
C ALA A 141 7.29 -17.60 11.97
N ALA A 142 8.26 -16.68 11.93
CA ALA A 142 9.66 -16.98 12.18
C ALA A 142 9.88 -17.44 13.64
N GLY A 143 9.31 -16.73 14.61
CA GLY A 143 9.36 -17.10 16.02
C GLY A 143 8.67 -18.44 16.29
N THR A 144 7.48 -18.64 15.72
CA THR A 144 6.75 -19.91 15.82
C THR A 144 7.55 -21.07 15.22
N GLY A 145 8.14 -20.89 14.04
CA GLY A 145 8.99 -21.89 13.40
C GLY A 145 10.24 -22.23 14.22
N ALA A 146 10.89 -21.22 14.82
CA ALA A 146 12.03 -21.42 15.70
C ALA A 146 11.65 -22.23 16.96
N HIS A 147 10.51 -21.92 17.57
CA HIS A 147 10.00 -22.67 18.71
C HIS A 147 9.70 -24.13 18.34
N ILE A 148 9.02 -24.38 17.22
CA ILE A 148 8.74 -25.73 16.70
C ILE A 148 10.05 -26.51 16.50
N ALA A 149 11.02 -25.92 15.83
CA ALA A 149 12.31 -26.55 15.59
C ALA A 149 13.09 -26.82 16.90
N LEU A 150 12.89 -26.01 17.95
CA LEU A 150 13.54 -26.19 19.24
C LEU A 150 13.01 -27.42 19.99
N VAL A 151 11.69 -27.60 20.02
CA VAL A 151 11.03 -28.64 20.83
C VAL A 151 10.75 -29.95 20.09
N ASP A 152 10.80 -29.94 18.75
CA ASP A 152 10.58 -31.12 17.92
C ASP A 152 11.75 -31.36 16.95
N ARG A 153 12.46 -32.49 17.17
CA ARG A 153 13.59 -32.90 16.35
C ARG A 153 13.18 -33.30 14.92
N ASN A 154 12.02 -33.93 14.75
CA ASN A 154 11.55 -34.33 13.43
C ASN A 154 11.13 -33.12 12.62
N ALA A 155 10.43 -32.16 13.24
CA ALA A 155 10.08 -30.90 12.59
C ALA A 155 11.34 -30.11 12.16
N ARG A 156 12.40 -30.11 12.98
CA ARG A 156 13.69 -29.51 12.59
C ARG A 156 14.27 -30.14 11.32
N LEU A 157 14.29 -31.48 11.24
CA LEU A 157 14.76 -32.20 10.05
C LEU A 157 13.88 -31.96 8.82
N GLU A 158 12.58 -31.75 9.01
CA GLU A 158 11.67 -31.34 7.94
C GLU A 158 12.00 -29.94 7.41
N ILE A 159 12.13 -28.96 8.31
CA ILE A 159 12.52 -27.59 7.94
C ILE A 159 13.85 -27.58 7.17
N GLU A 160 14.86 -28.31 7.64
CA GLU A 160 16.16 -28.42 6.95
C GLU A 160 16.05 -29.01 5.54
N ARG A 161 15.14 -29.97 5.32
CA ARG A 161 14.87 -30.53 3.99
C ARG A 161 14.16 -29.54 3.09
N GLU A 162 13.15 -28.84 3.60
CA GLU A 162 12.37 -27.87 2.83
C GLU A 162 13.22 -26.67 2.41
N VAL A 163 14.09 -26.15 3.29
CA VAL A 163 15.00 -25.04 2.95
C VAL A 163 15.88 -25.36 1.74
N ARG A 164 16.30 -26.62 1.57
CA ARG A 164 17.12 -27.05 0.42
C ARG A 164 16.37 -27.10 -0.91
N ARG A 165 15.04 -27.01 -0.87
CA ARG A 165 14.15 -27.03 -2.04
C ARG A 165 13.67 -25.63 -2.43
N ILE A 166 14.07 -24.60 -1.69
CA ILE A 166 13.71 -23.21 -1.98
C ILE A 166 14.56 -22.73 -3.15
N ASP A 167 13.91 -22.45 -4.27
CA ASP A 167 14.50 -21.74 -5.39
C ASP A 167 14.41 -20.24 -5.14
N LYS A 168 15.56 -19.58 -5.09
CA LYS A 168 15.64 -18.14 -4.88
C LYS A 168 15.52 -17.41 -6.21
N ILE A 169 14.71 -16.36 -6.23
CA ILE A 169 14.53 -15.48 -7.38
C ILE A 169 15.05 -14.09 -7.04
N GLU A 170 16.03 -13.64 -7.79
CA GLU A 170 16.75 -12.38 -7.59
C GLU A 170 16.08 -11.27 -8.39
N THR A 171 15.24 -10.48 -7.71
CA THR A 171 14.50 -9.37 -8.33
C THR A 171 15.36 -8.40 -9.14
N ALA A 172 16.62 -8.19 -8.73
CA ALA A 172 17.54 -7.26 -9.39
C ALA A 172 17.98 -7.68 -10.81
N VAL A 173 17.93 -8.98 -11.13
CA VAL A 173 18.30 -9.50 -12.47
C VAL A 173 17.08 -9.86 -13.33
N GLU A 174 15.89 -9.68 -12.78
CA GLU A 174 14.64 -10.14 -13.38
C GLU A 174 14.06 -9.09 -14.33
N PRO A 175 14.03 -9.33 -15.66
CA PRO A 175 13.71 -8.30 -16.65
C PRO A 175 12.33 -7.68 -16.47
N ARG A 176 11.37 -8.45 -15.93
CA ARG A 176 9.98 -8.02 -15.73
C ARG A 176 9.75 -7.28 -14.41
N PHE A 177 10.70 -7.31 -13.47
CA PHE A 177 10.50 -6.69 -12.15
C PHE A 177 10.20 -5.19 -12.26
N GLN A 178 10.99 -4.46 -13.08
CA GLN A 178 10.78 -3.02 -13.29
C GLN A 178 9.40 -2.71 -13.88
N GLN A 179 8.93 -3.55 -14.82
CA GLN A 179 7.60 -3.39 -15.41
C GLN A 179 6.52 -3.57 -14.35
N HIS A 180 6.56 -4.67 -13.60
CA HIS A 180 5.60 -4.96 -12.53
C HIS A 180 5.61 -3.86 -11.46
N PHE A 181 6.80 -3.35 -11.12
CA PHE A 181 6.94 -2.25 -10.17
C PHE A 181 6.24 -0.97 -10.65
N VAL A 182 6.48 -0.56 -11.90
CA VAL A 182 5.87 0.65 -12.46
C VAL A 182 4.34 0.51 -12.57
N GLU A 183 3.84 -0.65 -12.97
CA GLU A 183 2.39 -0.90 -13.02
C GLU A 183 1.76 -0.92 -11.62
N ALA A 184 2.51 -1.41 -10.63
CA ALA A 184 2.10 -1.45 -9.24
C ALA A 184 2.28 -0.12 -8.49
N MET A 185 2.78 0.96 -9.12
CA MET A 185 2.83 2.28 -8.48
C MET A 185 1.42 2.90 -8.34
N ALA A 186 0.52 2.65 -9.29
CA ALA A 186 -0.86 3.12 -9.22
C ALA A 186 -1.65 2.33 -8.16
N ILE A 187 -2.63 2.94 -7.50
CA ILE A 187 -3.42 2.34 -6.40
C ILE A 187 -4.80 1.88 -6.92
N PRO A 188 -5.19 0.60 -6.77
CA PRO A 188 -4.38 -0.52 -6.28
C PRO A 188 -3.31 -0.98 -7.28
N HIS A 189 -3.59 -0.87 -8.59
CA HIS A 189 -2.68 -1.22 -9.67
C HIS A 189 -3.13 -0.57 -10.98
N LYS A 190 -2.21 -0.36 -11.93
CA LYS A 190 -2.52 0.29 -13.22
C LYS A 190 -3.43 -0.55 -14.12
N THR A 191 -3.14 -1.84 -14.22
CA THR A 191 -3.76 -2.78 -15.18
C THR A 191 -4.64 -3.84 -14.51
N ALA A 192 -4.15 -4.57 -13.50
CA ALA A 192 -4.91 -5.61 -12.78
C ALA A 192 -6.30 -5.15 -12.29
N GLU A 193 -7.32 -6.02 -12.42
CA GLU A 193 -8.75 -5.65 -12.36
C GLU A 193 -9.39 -5.70 -10.96
N TYR A 194 -8.82 -6.45 -10.01
CA TYR A 194 -9.31 -6.55 -8.62
C TYR A 194 -10.82 -6.86 -8.46
N PRO A 195 -11.36 -7.93 -9.08
CA PRO A 195 -12.78 -8.30 -8.95
C PRO A 195 -13.23 -8.65 -7.53
N GLU A 196 -12.42 -9.35 -6.73
CA GLU A 196 -12.79 -9.71 -5.35
C GLU A 196 -12.89 -8.44 -4.49
N LEU A 197 -11.93 -7.52 -4.61
CA LEU A 197 -11.96 -6.24 -3.92
C LEU A 197 -13.12 -5.33 -4.38
N SER A 198 -13.36 -5.21 -5.68
CA SER A 198 -14.42 -4.34 -6.20
C SER A 198 -15.84 -4.82 -5.83
N SER A 199 -15.98 -6.07 -5.39
CA SER A 199 -17.22 -6.58 -4.83
C SER A 199 -17.55 -6.04 -3.43
N VAL A 200 -16.54 -5.53 -2.70
CA VAL A 200 -16.67 -5.06 -1.31
C VAL A 200 -16.42 -3.56 -1.14
N VAL A 201 -15.69 -2.92 -2.05
CA VAL A 201 -15.41 -1.48 -2.03
C VAL A 201 -15.60 -0.85 -3.40
N VAL A 202 -16.06 0.40 -3.42
CA VAL A 202 -16.15 1.19 -4.66
C VAL A 202 -14.77 1.77 -4.95
N LEU A 203 -14.10 1.23 -5.98
CA LEU A 203 -12.80 1.73 -6.40
C LEU A 203 -12.93 3.01 -7.24
N PRO A 204 -12.04 4.00 -7.06
CA PRO A 204 -12.04 5.21 -7.86
C PRO A 204 -11.75 4.93 -9.34
N ASP A 205 -12.34 5.75 -10.22
CA ASP A 205 -12.17 5.63 -11.67
C ASP A 205 -10.74 5.97 -12.09
N ARG A 206 -10.11 5.05 -12.83
CA ARG A 206 -8.75 5.19 -13.37
C ARG A 206 -8.61 6.36 -14.35
N SER A 207 -9.72 6.84 -14.92
CA SER A 207 -9.74 7.88 -15.96
C SER A 207 -9.52 9.31 -15.46
N GLN A 208 -9.66 9.57 -14.15
CA GLN A 208 -9.54 10.93 -13.60
C GLN A 208 -8.11 11.52 -13.68
N ASN A 209 -7.11 10.70 -13.99
CA ASN A 209 -5.70 11.10 -14.13
C ASN A 209 -5.41 11.98 -15.36
N LEU A 210 -6.29 12.05 -16.36
CA LEU A 210 -5.99 12.76 -17.62
C LEU A 210 -6.18 14.28 -17.56
N LYS A 211 -6.80 14.83 -16.51
CA LYS A 211 -7.14 16.27 -16.45
C LYS A 211 -6.11 17.16 -15.72
N GLY A 212 -5.13 16.57 -15.02
CA GLY A 212 -4.16 17.32 -14.21
C GLY A 212 -2.90 17.82 -14.92
N ASN A 213 -2.55 17.28 -16.09
CA ASN A 213 -1.24 17.52 -16.74
C ASN A 213 -1.26 18.46 -17.96
N SER A 214 -2.40 19.07 -18.31
CA SER A 214 -2.52 19.86 -19.55
C SER A 214 -2.21 21.35 -19.43
N SER A 215 -1.69 21.86 -18.30
CA SER A 215 -1.56 23.32 -18.07
C SER A 215 -0.12 23.89 -18.04
N SER A 216 0.93 23.14 -18.39
CA SER A 216 2.31 23.67 -18.29
C SER A 216 3.19 23.63 -19.55
N SER A 217 2.62 23.56 -20.76
CA SER A 217 3.40 23.58 -22.01
C SER A 217 3.19 24.83 -22.89
N HIS A 218 3.23 26.04 -22.31
CA HIS A 218 3.45 27.26 -23.09
C HIS A 218 4.92 27.70 -22.97
N ARG A 219 5.81 26.95 -23.63
CA ARG A 219 7.19 27.37 -23.88
C ARG A 219 7.19 28.51 -24.90
N ARG A 220 7.39 29.75 -24.40
CA ARG A 220 7.72 30.94 -25.19
C ARG A 220 8.91 30.65 -26.13
N ARG A 221 8.61 30.55 -27.42
CA ARG A 221 9.60 30.46 -28.51
C ARG A 221 10.16 31.87 -28.73
N ARG A 222 11.35 32.17 -28.17
CA ARG A 222 12.13 33.37 -28.50
C ARG A 222 12.61 33.24 -29.96
N GLN A 223 12.04 34.04 -30.86
CA GLN A 223 12.65 34.36 -32.14
C GLN A 223 13.88 35.23 -31.86
N ARG A 224 15.05 34.79 -32.35
CA ARG A 224 16.21 35.66 -32.56
C ARG A 224 16.20 36.05 -34.04
N SER A 225 16.02 37.34 -34.29
CA SER A 225 16.61 38.07 -35.42
C SER A 225 18.11 38.22 -35.22
#